data_AF-J2T8H0-F1
#
_entry.id   AF-J2T8H0-F1
#
_cell.length_a   1.000
_cell.length_b   1.000
_cell.length_c   1.000
_cell.angle_alpha   90.00
_cell.angle_beta   90.00
_cell.angle_gamma   90.00
#
_symmetry.space_group_name_H-M   'P 1'
#
loop_
_entity.id
_entity.type
_entity.pdbx_description
1 polymer ?
#
loop_
_entity_poly.entity_id
_entity_poly.type
_entity_poly.pdbx_seq_one_letter_code
_entity_poly.pdbx_strand_id
1 'polypeptide(L)'
;MSIDENLVFEFSPVAKNGIREFSISADGVEESFHSVEDLIKVNPKLSKWKFNAFRQRTPDNYHSIRYGKYSIAYDDVYFNYSISNNELGIELNIRNYDGTGDMQNAIYILLDGLLGEYDVVKNIDWIEWKKLDEKKKLHRLIELRGLIDSRKTKNK
;
A
#
# COMPACT_ATOMS: atom_id res chain seq x y z
N MET A 1 -10.52 -8.36 27.56
CA MET A 1 -9.53 -7.87 26.59
C MET A 1 -10.01 -8.37 25.23
N SER A 2 -10.52 -7.47 24.38
CA SER A 2 -10.93 -7.79 23.01
C SER A 2 -9.73 -7.62 22.08
N ILE A 3 -9.61 -8.49 21.09
CA ILE A 3 -8.66 -8.32 19.99
C ILE A 3 -9.35 -7.39 18.99
N ASP A 4 -8.61 -6.42 18.44
CA ASP A 4 -9.10 -5.53 17.38
C ASP A 4 -9.45 -6.36 16.13
N GLU A 5 -10.68 -6.21 15.64
CA GLU A 5 -11.23 -7.01 14.54
C GLU A 5 -10.68 -6.63 13.17
N ASN A 6 -10.01 -5.47 13.06
CA ASN A 6 -9.41 -4.99 11.82
C ASN A 6 -7.99 -5.53 11.58
N LEU A 7 -7.46 -6.33 12.51
CA LEU A 7 -6.12 -6.87 12.37
C LEU A 7 -6.07 -7.96 11.29
N VAL A 8 -5.17 -7.76 10.32
CA VAL A 8 -4.89 -8.69 9.24
C VAL A 8 -3.45 -9.20 9.37
N PHE A 9 -3.25 -10.47 9.00
CA PHE A 9 -1.97 -11.15 9.16
C PHE A 9 -1.49 -11.71 7.82
N GLU A 10 -0.26 -11.39 7.45
CA GLU A 10 0.37 -11.84 6.21
C GLU A 10 1.70 -12.55 6.47
N PHE A 11 1.95 -13.61 5.71
CA PHE A 11 3.20 -14.34 5.76
C PHE A 11 3.90 -14.30 4.41
N SER A 12 5.17 -13.90 4.40
CA SER A 12 5.98 -14.02 3.19
C SER A 12 6.28 -15.49 2.87
N PRO A 13 6.68 -15.79 1.62
CA PRO A 13 7.50 -16.96 1.33
C PRO A 13 8.78 -16.97 2.18
N VAL A 14 9.37 -18.14 2.37
CA VAL A 14 10.69 -18.24 3.02
C VAL A 14 11.74 -17.67 2.08
N ALA A 15 12.44 -16.63 2.51
CA ALA A 15 13.52 -16.01 1.75
C ALA A 15 14.71 -16.97 1.61
N LYS A 16 15.62 -16.67 0.66
CA LYS A 16 16.81 -17.51 0.39
C LYS A 16 17.71 -17.70 1.62
N ASN A 17 17.72 -16.74 2.55
CA ASN A 17 18.47 -16.81 3.80
C ASN A 17 17.73 -17.56 4.92
N GLY A 18 16.57 -18.16 4.64
CA GLY A 18 15.78 -18.91 5.61
C GLY A 18 14.90 -18.06 6.53
N ILE A 19 14.89 -16.74 6.36
CA ILE A 19 14.01 -15.83 7.12
C ILE A 19 12.60 -15.85 6.50
N ARG A 20 11.58 -15.84 7.35
CA ARG A 20 10.19 -15.61 6.97
C ARG A 20 9.70 -14.31 7.61
N GLU A 21 8.99 -13.50 6.85
CA GLU A 21 8.37 -12.29 7.36
C GLU A 21 6.92 -12.55 7.79
N PHE A 22 6.54 -11.96 8.92
CA PHE A 22 5.18 -11.90 9.43
C PHE A 22 4.79 -10.43 9.57
N SER A 23 3.86 -10.00 8.74
CA SER A 23 3.35 -8.63 8.75
C SER A 23 2.00 -8.61 9.44
N ILE A 24 1.83 -7.68 10.38
CA ILE A 24 0.56 -7.39 11.04
C ILE A 24 0.06 -6.07 10.46
N SER A 25 -1.14 -6.03 9.93
CA SER A 25 -1.74 -4.92 9.21
C SER A 25 -3.06 -4.52 9.86
N ALA A 26 -3.51 -3.30 9.62
CA ALA A 26 -4.85 -2.83 10.00
C ALA A 26 -5.78 -2.71 8.77
N ASP A 27 -5.34 -3.23 7.62
CA ASP A 27 -6.02 -3.15 6.33
C ASP A 27 -6.44 -1.73 5.93
N GLY A 28 -5.58 -0.76 6.24
CA GLY A 28 -5.85 0.66 5.96
C GLY A 28 -6.72 1.39 6.99
N VAL A 29 -7.20 0.71 8.05
CA VAL A 29 -7.98 1.34 9.13
C VAL A 29 -7.03 2.06 10.09
N GLU A 30 -6.89 3.38 9.91
CA GLU A 30 -5.94 4.21 10.65
C GLU A 30 -6.15 4.15 12.16
N GLU A 31 -7.41 4.12 12.61
CA GLU A 31 -7.77 4.05 14.03
C GLU A 31 -7.20 2.80 14.71
N SER A 32 -6.95 1.74 13.95
CA SER A 32 -6.44 0.45 14.41
C SER A 32 -4.91 0.33 14.33
N PHE A 33 -4.20 1.37 13.88
CA PHE A 33 -2.73 1.36 13.78
C PHE A 33 -2.06 1.14 15.14
N HIS A 34 -2.62 1.69 16.22
CA HIS A 34 -2.12 1.51 17.57
C HIS A 34 -2.09 0.03 17.99
N SER A 35 -3.12 -0.74 17.62
CA SER A 35 -3.22 -2.18 17.86
C SER A 35 -2.08 -2.95 17.18
N VAL A 36 -1.74 -2.59 15.95
CA VAL A 36 -0.61 -3.17 15.20
C VAL A 36 0.71 -2.85 15.90
N GLU A 37 0.93 -1.59 16.26
CA GLU A 37 2.16 -1.15 16.93
C GLU A 37 2.36 -1.84 18.29
N ASP A 38 1.29 -1.99 19.09
CA ASP A 38 1.36 -2.64 20.39
C ASP A 38 1.72 -4.13 20.28
N LEU A 39 1.22 -4.84 19.26
CA LEU A 39 1.62 -6.22 18.99
C LEU A 39 3.09 -6.32 18.57
N ILE A 40 3.56 -5.40 17.73
CA ILE A 40 4.95 -5.39 17.27
C ILE A 40 5.91 -5.06 18.42
N LYS A 41 5.52 -4.21 19.38
CA LYS A 41 6.31 -3.89 20.59
C LYS A 41 6.60 -5.12 21.45
N VAL A 42 5.74 -6.15 21.44
CA VAL A 42 6.02 -7.43 22.13
C VAL A 42 7.31 -8.08 21.60
N ASN A 43 7.62 -7.87 20.31
CA ASN A 43 8.87 -8.21 19.65
C ASN A 43 9.44 -9.60 20.03
N PRO A 44 8.71 -10.69 19.74
CA PRO A 44 9.18 -12.03 20.06
C PRO A 44 10.49 -12.34 19.31
N LYS A 45 11.53 -12.75 20.07
CA LYS A 45 12.85 -13.06 19.51
C LYS A 45 12.88 -14.48 18.93
N LEU A 46 12.48 -14.59 17.66
CA LEU A 46 12.53 -15.84 16.90
C LEU A 46 13.54 -15.69 15.75
N SER A 47 14.64 -16.45 15.79
CA SER A 47 15.81 -16.26 14.91
C SER A 47 15.55 -16.41 13.41
N LYS A 48 14.46 -17.07 13.01
CA LYS A 48 14.06 -17.27 11.60
C LYS A 48 12.88 -16.40 11.17
N TRP A 49 12.47 -15.46 12.02
CA TRP A 49 11.30 -14.63 11.78
C TRP A 49 11.63 -13.16 11.88
N LYS A 50 11.04 -12.39 10.98
CA LYS A 50 11.02 -10.93 11.02
C LYS A 50 9.58 -10.48 11.15
N PHE A 51 9.32 -9.64 12.15
CA PHE A 51 7.99 -9.10 12.43
C PHE A 51 7.93 -7.68 11.87
N ASN A 52 6.94 -7.40 11.03
CA ASN A 52 6.74 -6.08 10.43
C ASN A 52 5.42 -5.48 10.92
N ALA A 53 5.45 -4.20 11.29
CA ALA A 53 4.25 -3.39 11.40
C ALA A 53 3.84 -2.97 9.98
N PHE A 54 2.59 -3.25 9.61
CA PHE A 54 1.96 -2.91 8.33
C PHE A 54 2.54 -3.66 7.12
N ARG A 55 1.81 -3.66 5.99
CA ARG A 55 2.35 -4.14 4.72
C ARG A 55 3.51 -3.26 4.27
N GLN A 56 4.62 -3.91 3.92
CA GLN A 56 5.87 -3.22 3.59
C GLN A 56 5.95 -2.90 2.09
N ARG A 57 6.52 -1.73 1.78
CA ARG A 57 6.92 -1.36 0.42
C ARG A 57 7.86 -2.40 -0.16
N THR A 58 7.56 -2.84 -1.38
CA THR A 58 8.47 -3.65 -2.18
C THR A 58 9.58 -2.78 -2.78
N PRO A 59 10.83 -3.27 -2.87
CA PRO A 59 11.92 -2.52 -3.49
C PRO A 59 11.82 -2.46 -5.02
N ASP A 60 11.07 -3.38 -5.63
CA ASP A 60 11.02 -3.54 -7.08
C ASP A 60 10.26 -2.40 -7.75
N ASN A 61 10.74 -1.95 -8.90
CA ASN A 61 10.07 -0.91 -9.71
C ASN A 61 8.97 -1.49 -10.62
N TYR A 62 8.82 -2.80 -10.62
CA TYR A 62 7.76 -3.53 -11.27
C TYR A 62 7.19 -4.53 -10.27
N HIS A 63 5.88 -4.47 -10.07
CA HIS A 63 5.18 -5.41 -9.22
C HIS A 63 3.80 -5.67 -9.81
N SER A 64 3.30 -6.89 -9.62
CA SER A 64 1.96 -7.28 -9.97
C SER A 64 1.38 -8.18 -8.90
N ILE A 65 0.06 -8.11 -8.78
CA ILE A 65 -0.69 -8.93 -7.83
C ILE A 65 -1.76 -9.70 -8.56
N ARG A 66 -2.22 -10.79 -7.92
CA ARG A 66 -3.45 -11.48 -8.29
C ARG A 66 -4.42 -11.42 -7.12
N TYR A 67 -5.62 -10.92 -7.37
CA TYR A 67 -6.67 -10.78 -6.37
C TYR A 67 -8.01 -11.20 -6.98
N GLY A 68 -8.52 -12.36 -6.55
CA GLY A 68 -9.68 -12.99 -7.17
C GLY A 68 -9.47 -13.19 -8.68
N LYS A 69 -10.30 -12.53 -9.49
CA LYS A 69 -10.22 -12.55 -10.97
C LYS A 69 -9.25 -11.51 -11.55
N TYR A 70 -8.74 -10.58 -10.75
CA TYR A 70 -7.92 -9.48 -11.23
C TYR A 70 -6.44 -9.85 -11.23
N SER A 71 -5.75 -9.42 -12.28
CA SER A 71 -4.29 -9.42 -12.38
C SER A 71 -3.90 -8.00 -12.77
N ILE A 72 -3.28 -7.26 -11.86
CA ILE A 72 -2.98 -5.83 -12.02
C ILE A 72 -1.51 -5.59 -11.68
N ALA A 73 -0.81 -4.87 -12.54
CA ALA A 73 0.55 -4.42 -12.32
C ALA A 73 0.65 -2.90 -12.17
N TYR A 74 1.80 -2.39 -11.74
CA TYR A 74 2.05 -0.95 -11.72
C TYR A 74 1.83 -0.28 -13.08
N ASP A 75 2.13 -0.97 -14.18
CA ASP A 75 1.99 -0.44 -15.55
C ASP A 75 0.53 -0.40 -16.06
N ASP A 76 -0.42 -0.92 -15.27
CA ASP A 76 -1.86 -0.83 -15.52
C ASP A 76 -2.49 0.39 -14.83
N VAL A 77 -1.73 1.10 -13.99
CA VAL A 77 -2.21 2.23 -13.21
C VAL A 77 -1.37 3.46 -13.48
N TYR A 78 -2.05 4.56 -13.75
CA TYR A 78 -1.48 5.89 -13.95
C TYR A 78 -2.11 6.83 -12.95
N PHE A 79 -1.49 7.98 -12.71
CA PHE A 79 -2.07 8.96 -11.81
C PHE A 79 -1.85 10.40 -12.26
N ASN A 80 -2.75 11.25 -11.77
CA ASN A 80 -2.51 12.67 -11.55
C ASN A 80 -2.65 12.94 -10.06
N TYR A 81 -2.21 14.11 -9.62
CA TYR A 81 -2.35 14.49 -8.22
C TYR A 81 -2.62 15.99 -8.09
N SER A 82 -3.21 16.36 -6.96
CA SER A 82 -3.34 17.75 -6.54
C SER A 82 -2.90 17.87 -5.09
N ILE A 83 -2.28 19.00 -4.76
CA ILE A 83 -1.88 19.32 -3.39
C ILE A 83 -2.53 20.65 -3.03
N SER A 84 -3.32 20.66 -1.97
CA SER A 84 -3.98 21.85 -1.44
C SER A 84 -3.98 21.77 0.08
N ASN A 85 -3.67 22.86 0.78
CA ASN A 85 -3.65 22.89 2.26
C ASN A 85 -2.84 21.74 2.90
N ASN A 86 -1.74 21.33 2.24
CA ASN A 86 -0.90 20.19 2.61
C ASN A 86 -1.54 18.80 2.45
N GLU A 87 -2.80 18.71 2.04
CA GLU A 87 -3.48 17.48 1.66
C GLU A 87 -3.05 17.05 0.24
N LEU A 88 -2.71 15.79 0.06
CA LEU A 88 -2.42 15.15 -1.21
C LEU A 88 -3.62 14.30 -1.66
N GLY A 89 -4.24 14.75 -2.74
CA GLY A 89 -5.20 13.97 -3.49
C GLY A 89 -4.58 13.31 -4.70
N ILE A 90 -4.94 12.05 -4.96
CA ILE A 90 -4.53 11.35 -6.19
C ILE A 90 -5.74 10.92 -7.02
N GLU A 91 -5.64 11.10 -8.33
CA GLU A 91 -6.59 10.57 -9.31
C GLU A 91 -5.95 9.36 -9.99
N LEU A 92 -6.41 8.15 -9.66
CA LEU A 92 -5.93 6.91 -10.25
C LEU A 92 -6.69 6.61 -11.53
N ASN A 93 -5.94 6.49 -12.62
CA ASN A 93 -6.43 6.14 -13.95
C ASN A 93 -6.01 4.70 -14.27
N ILE A 94 -6.96 3.79 -14.25
CA ILE A 94 -6.69 2.35 -14.19
C ILE A 94 -7.18 1.66 -15.48
N ARG A 95 -6.30 0.86 -16.08
CA ARG A 95 -6.62 0.07 -17.26
C ARG A 95 -7.70 -0.96 -16.90
N ASN A 96 -8.72 -1.06 -17.75
CA ASN A 96 -9.86 -1.97 -17.57
C ASN A 96 -10.60 -1.80 -16.23
N TYR A 97 -10.57 -0.61 -15.64
CA TYR A 97 -11.32 -0.33 -14.42
C TYR A 97 -12.80 -0.63 -14.57
N ASP A 98 -13.34 -1.47 -13.69
CA ASP A 98 -14.74 -1.89 -13.68
C ASP A 98 -15.58 -1.27 -12.57
N GLY A 99 -14.98 -0.43 -11.72
CA GLY A 99 -15.68 0.29 -10.65
C GLY A 99 -16.04 -0.55 -9.43
N THR A 100 -15.63 -1.83 -9.38
CA THR A 100 -15.98 -2.72 -8.28
C THR A 100 -15.09 -2.50 -7.06
N GLY A 101 -15.66 -2.73 -5.87
CA GLY A 101 -14.89 -2.70 -4.62
C GLY A 101 -13.75 -3.74 -4.60
N ASP A 102 -13.94 -4.90 -5.22
CA ASP A 102 -12.88 -5.92 -5.32
C ASP A 102 -11.67 -5.41 -6.13
N MET A 103 -11.91 -4.67 -7.21
CA MET A 103 -10.82 -4.09 -8.00
C MET A 103 -10.13 -2.95 -7.24
N GLN A 104 -10.89 -2.13 -6.51
CA GLN A 104 -10.33 -1.11 -5.63
C GLN A 104 -9.46 -1.72 -4.52
N ASN A 105 -9.91 -2.79 -3.87
CA ASN A 105 -9.16 -3.53 -2.86
C ASN A 105 -7.86 -4.10 -3.44
N ALA A 106 -7.90 -4.66 -4.65
CA ALA A 106 -6.70 -5.09 -5.35
C ALA A 106 -5.72 -3.91 -5.56
N ILE A 107 -6.22 -2.73 -5.96
CA ILE A 107 -5.37 -1.56 -6.18
C ILE A 107 -4.80 -1.02 -4.86
N TYR A 108 -5.55 -1.07 -3.75
CA TYR A 108 -5.00 -0.73 -2.43
C TYR A 108 -3.84 -1.64 -2.05
N ILE A 109 -3.97 -2.97 -2.23
CA ILE A 109 -2.85 -3.91 -2.00
C ILE A 109 -1.66 -3.57 -2.92
N LEU A 110 -1.92 -3.18 -4.17
CA LEU A 110 -0.88 -2.75 -5.11
C LEU A 110 -0.18 -1.45 -4.64
N LEU A 111 -0.94 -0.49 -4.09
CA LEU A 111 -0.42 0.74 -3.50
C LEU A 111 0.39 0.48 -2.24
N ASP A 112 -0.05 -0.45 -1.38
CA ASP A 112 0.71 -0.88 -0.20
C ASP A 112 2.05 -1.50 -0.63
N GLY A 113 2.04 -2.33 -1.68
CA GLY A 113 3.29 -2.84 -2.26
C GLY A 113 4.17 -1.71 -2.84
N LEU A 114 3.58 -0.62 -3.30
CA LEU A 114 4.29 0.52 -3.89
C LEU A 114 4.91 1.44 -2.83
N LEU A 115 4.17 1.76 -1.78
CA LEU A 115 4.50 2.82 -0.82
C LEU A 115 4.70 2.29 0.60
N GLY A 116 4.07 1.16 0.93
CA GLY A 116 3.84 0.68 2.29
C GLY A 116 2.49 1.18 2.81
N GLU A 117 1.74 0.33 3.50
CA GLU A 117 0.39 0.64 4.02
C GLU A 117 0.38 1.91 4.88
N TYR A 118 1.36 2.05 5.78
CA TYR A 118 1.47 3.24 6.63
C TYR A 118 1.56 4.53 5.80
N ASP A 119 2.32 4.49 4.70
CA ASP A 119 2.50 5.67 3.87
C ASP A 119 1.29 5.96 2.99
N VAL A 120 0.59 4.91 2.51
CA VAL A 120 -0.69 5.06 1.81
C VAL A 120 -1.68 5.79 2.72
N VAL A 121 -1.88 5.30 3.94
CA VAL A 121 -2.84 5.87 4.89
C VAL A 121 -2.46 7.28 5.34
N LYS A 122 -1.19 7.52 5.67
CA LYS A 122 -0.76 8.78 6.30
C LYS A 122 -0.44 9.92 5.34
N ASN A 123 -0.24 9.63 4.05
CA ASN A 123 0.24 10.63 3.10
C ASN A 123 -0.67 10.83 1.89
N ILE A 124 -1.75 10.05 1.75
CA ILE A 124 -2.74 10.20 0.69
C ILE A 124 -4.08 10.47 1.36
N ASP A 125 -4.58 11.69 1.21
CA ASP A 125 -5.79 12.16 1.88
C ASP A 125 -7.07 11.69 1.17
N TRP A 126 -7.02 11.56 -0.16
CA TRP A 126 -8.13 11.01 -0.92
C TRP A 126 -7.69 10.42 -2.27
N ILE A 127 -8.50 9.47 -2.75
CA ILE A 127 -8.30 8.80 -4.04
C ILE A 127 -9.56 8.97 -4.90
N GLU A 128 -9.39 9.51 -6.10
CA GLU A 128 -10.40 9.48 -7.15
C GLU A 128 -10.10 8.35 -8.14
N TRP A 129 -11.13 7.60 -8.54
CA TRP A 129 -10.99 6.42 -9.38
C TRP A 129 -11.53 6.66 -10.79
N LYS A 130 -10.68 6.51 -11.80
CA LYS A 130 -11.04 6.67 -13.21
C LYS A 130 -10.60 5.47 -14.03
N LYS A 131 -11.38 5.19 -15.07
CA LYS A 131 -10.92 4.32 -16.14
C LYS A 131 -9.86 5.06 -16.95
N LEU A 132 -8.75 4.37 -17.26
CA LEU A 132 -7.64 4.94 -18.02
C LEU A 132 -8.09 5.38 -19.42
N ASP A 133 -7.80 6.63 -19.75
CA ASP A 133 -7.83 7.17 -21.10
C ASP A 133 -6.40 7.24 -21.63
N GLU A 134 -6.05 6.27 -22.48
CA GLU A 134 -4.70 6.10 -23.06
C GLU A 134 -4.23 7.31 -23.90
N LYS A 135 -5.11 8.27 -24.21
CA LYS A 135 -4.75 9.51 -24.91
C LYS A 135 -4.23 10.60 -23.96
N LYS A 136 -4.52 10.51 -22.66
CA LYS A 136 -4.08 11.51 -21.68
C LYS A 136 -2.63 11.27 -21.32
N LYS A 137 -1.87 12.35 -21.18
CA LYS A 137 -0.53 12.32 -20.60
C LYS A 137 -0.66 12.29 -19.08
N LEU A 138 -0.39 11.15 -18.48
CA LEU A 138 -0.49 10.89 -17.04
C LEU A 138 0.86 10.40 -16.49
N HIS A 139 1.06 10.51 -15.19
CA HIS A 139 2.24 9.96 -14.52
C HIS A 139 2.10 8.44 -14.37
N ARG A 140 3.21 7.71 -14.52
CA ARG A 140 3.23 6.28 -14.20
C ARG A 140 3.13 6.10 -12.70
N LEU A 141 2.38 5.11 -12.23
CA LEU A 141 2.20 4.87 -10.80
C LEU A 141 3.53 4.83 -10.02
N ILE A 142 4.60 4.27 -10.60
CA ILE A 142 5.91 4.19 -9.93
C ILE A 142 6.48 5.56 -9.50
N GLU A 143 6.13 6.64 -10.20
CA GLU A 143 6.59 8.00 -9.89
C GLU A 143 5.99 8.52 -8.57
N LEU A 144 4.87 7.94 -8.11
CA LEU A 144 4.24 8.30 -6.84
C LEU A 144 5.17 8.05 -5.64
N ARG A 145 6.06 7.05 -5.72
CA ARG A 145 7.10 6.82 -4.69
C ARG A 145 7.94 8.06 -4.43
N GLY A 146 8.43 8.69 -5.50
CA GLY A 146 9.24 9.89 -5.41
C GLY A 146 8.47 11.08 -4.84
N LEU A 147 7.19 11.21 -5.22
CA LEU A 147 6.32 12.26 -4.69
C LEU A 147 6.15 12.11 -3.17
N ILE A 148 5.79 10.91 -2.69
CA ILE A 148 5.58 10.62 -1.28
C ILE A 148 6.88 10.79 -0.48
N ASP A 149 8.00 10.23 -0.97
CA ASP A 149 9.29 10.34 -0.30
C ASP A 149 9.75 11.81 -0.16
N SER A 150 9.51 12.64 -1.19
CA SER A 150 9.83 14.07 -1.12
C SER A 150 9.01 14.83 -0.08
N ARG A 151 7.74 14.46 0.13
CA ARG A 151 6.85 15.09 1.12
C ARG A 151 7.30 14.81 2.54
N LYS A 152 7.75 13.59 2.82
CA LYS A 152 8.29 13.21 4.15
C LYS A 152 9.53 14.02 4.53
N THR A 153 10.36 14.40 3.56
CA THR A 153 11.55 15.23 3.82
C THR A 153 11.22 16.68 4.11
N LYS A 154 10.10 17.20 3.60
CA LYS A 154 9.66 18.59 3.81
C LYS A 154 8.91 18.80 5.13
N ASN A 155 8.32 17.73 5.68
CA ASN A 155 7.55 17.77 6.92
C ASN A 155 8.38 17.40 8.17
N LYS A 156 9.72 17.29 8.03
CA LYS A 156 10.68 17.17 9.13
C LYS A 156 11.37 18.51 9.36
#